data_AF-A0A9D4EM97-F1
#
_entry.id   AF-A0A9D4EM97-F1
#
_cell.length_a   1.000
_cell.length_b   1.000
_cell.length_c   1.000
_cell.angle_alpha   90.00
_cell.angle_beta   90.00
_cell.angle_gamma   90.00
#
_symmetry.space_group_name_H-M   'P 1'
#
loop_
_entity.id
_entity.type
_entity.pdbx_description
1 polymer ?
#
loop_
_entity_poly.entity_id
_entity_poly.type
_entity_poly.pdbx_seq_one_letter_code
_entity_poly.pdbx_strand_id
1 'polypeptide(L)'
;MSEVNELRKSVEMAVSDNELVTIIAGDFKCYGIARTNLSVRSEAQARDVQQARLDLPIYYNLTQVHDTPTRENSLLDLILTTNRFLIKSTVNTPGITDVKADPDTKPCYIKQKPRRVFTFSIANWDKLEDRRHRNI
;
A
#
# COMPACT_ATOMS: atom_id res chain seq x y z
N MET A 1 -5.34 10.79 -12.72
CA MET A 1 -3.92 10.62 -13.13
C MET A 1 -2.93 10.77 -11.97
N SER A 2 -3.10 11.70 -11.03
CA SER A 2 -2.18 11.85 -9.87
C SER A 2 -2.09 10.59 -8.99
N GLU A 3 -3.21 9.97 -8.63
CA GLU A 3 -3.24 8.77 -7.76
C GLU A 3 -2.50 7.55 -8.36
N VAL A 4 -2.64 7.32 -9.67
CA VAL A 4 -1.95 6.21 -10.36
C VAL A 4 -0.45 6.43 -10.38
N ASN A 5 -0.01 7.68 -10.55
CA ASN A 5 1.41 8.02 -10.50
C ASN A 5 2.00 7.85 -9.10
N GLU A 6 1.23 8.17 -8.05
CA GLU A 6 1.65 7.92 -6.66
C GLU A 6 1.75 6.41 -6.38
N LEU A 7 0.73 5.65 -6.78
CA LEU A 7 0.76 4.19 -6.68
C LEU A 7 1.98 3.61 -7.42
N ARG A 8 2.26 4.07 -8.64
CA ARG A 8 3.42 3.62 -9.41
C ARG A 8 4.73 3.90 -8.68
N LYS A 9 4.91 5.11 -8.12
CA LYS A 9 6.09 5.44 -7.32
C LYS A 9 6.22 4.56 -6.09
N SER A 10 5.12 4.30 -5.38
CA SER A 10 5.12 3.42 -4.20
C SER A 10 5.49 1.99 -4.54
N VAL A 11 4.95 1.45 -5.65
CA VAL A 11 5.30 0.10 -6.14
C VAL A 11 6.76 0.06 -6.58
N GLU A 12 7.23 1.06 -7.31
CA GLU A 12 8.64 1.16 -7.73
C GLU A 12 9.60 1.16 -6.54
N MET A 13 9.29 1.91 -5.47
CA MET A 13 10.07 1.90 -4.24
C MET A 13 10.04 0.55 -3.50
N ALA A 14 8.93 -0.19 -3.59
CA ALA A 14 8.79 -1.48 -2.93
C ALA A 14 9.52 -2.59 -3.70
N VAL A 15 9.50 -2.54 -5.03
CA VAL A 15 10.04 -3.58 -5.92
C VAL A 15 11.47 -3.27 -6.38
N SER A 16 12.02 -2.09 -6.09
CA SER A 16 13.38 -1.70 -6.52
C SER A 16 14.51 -2.60 -6.01
N ASP A 17 14.26 -3.32 -4.91
CA ASP A 17 15.21 -4.27 -4.35
C ASP A 17 14.86 -5.70 -4.80
N ASN A 18 15.55 -6.16 -5.85
CA ASN A 18 15.32 -7.48 -6.44
C ASN A 18 15.68 -8.65 -5.50
N GLU A 19 16.38 -8.40 -4.39
CA GLU A 19 16.70 -9.43 -3.41
C GLU A 19 15.54 -9.68 -2.43
N LEU A 20 14.58 -8.74 -2.34
CA LEU A 20 13.45 -8.83 -1.42
C LEU A 20 12.21 -9.39 -2.09
N VAL A 21 11.59 -10.36 -1.43
CA VAL A 21 10.22 -10.77 -1.78
C VAL A 21 9.27 -9.67 -1.31
N THR A 22 8.50 -9.14 -2.25
CA THR A 22 7.52 -8.08 -2.00
C THR A 22 6.12 -8.65 -2.10
N ILE A 23 5.31 -8.40 -1.07
CA ILE A 23 3.87 -8.69 -1.06
C ILE A 23 3.14 -7.36 -0.89
N ILE A 24 2.25 -7.05 -1.83
CA ILE A 24 1.39 -5.87 -1.79
C ILE A 24 -0.05 -6.38 -1.68
N ALA A 25 -0.74 -5.99 -0.62
CA ALA A 25 -2.12 -6.38 -0.37
C ALA A 25 -2.95 -5.16 0.04
N GLY A 26 -4.18 -5.09 -0.46
CA GLY A 26 -5.14 -4.06 -0.08
C GLY A 26 -6.30 -3.92 -1.06
N ASP A 27 -7.17 -2.96 -0.77
CA ASP A 27 -8.29 -2.57 -1.63
C ASP A 27 -7.77 -1.62 -2.74
N PHE A 28 -7.76 -2.11 -3.98
CA PHE A 28 -7.36 -1.34 -5.16
C PHE A 28 -8.56 -0.67 -5.84
N LYS A 29 -9.78 -0.84 -5.32
CA LYS A 29 -11.01 -0.22 -5.83
C LYS A 29 -11.22 -0.44 -7.33
N CYS A 30 -10.93 -1.66 -7.80
CA CYS A 30 -11.00 -2.02 -9.21
C CYS A 30 -12.40 -2.53 -9.60
N TYR A 31 -13.40 -1.63 -9.58
CA TYR A 31 -14.82 -1.94 -9.76
C TYR A 31 -15.25 -2.41 -11.18
N GLY A 32 -14.32 -2.73 -12.08
CA GLY A 32 -14.64 -3.04 -13.48
C GLY A 32 -13.79 -4.12 -14.12
N ILE A 33 -13.04 -4.91 -13.35
CA ILE A 33 -12.22 -5.99 -13.89
C ILE A 33 -13.08 -7.21 -14.23
N ALA A 34 -13.10 -7.61 -15.50
CA ALA A 34 -13.70 -8.84 -15.97
C ALA A 34 -12.83 -10.05 -15.57
N ARG A 35 -13.46 -10.98 -14.86
CA ARG A 35 -12.82 -12.16 -14.26
C ARG A 35 -12.17 -13.11 -15.26
N THR A 36 -12.77 -13.30 -16.43
CA THR A 36 -12.38 -14.34 -17.39
C THR A 36 -11.04 -14.08 -18.06
N ASN A 37 -10.64 -12.82 -18.17
CA ASN A 37 -9.47 -12.40 -18.93
C ASN A 37 -8.65 -11.30 -18.23
N LEU A 38 -8.99 -10.95 -16.98
CA LEU A 38 -8.39 -9.84 -16.24
C LEU A 38 -8.34 -8.54 -17.08
N SER A 39 -9.41 -8.25 -17.83
CA SER A 39 -9.52 -7.02 -18.61
C SER A 39 -10.50 -6.05 -17.97
N VAL A 40 -10.28 -4.74 -18.12
CA VAL A 40 -11.29 -3.75 -17.74
C VAL A 40 -12.49 -3.83 -18.68
N ARG A 41 -13.70 -3.92 -18.12
CA ARG A 41 -14.97 -3.86 -18.86
C ARG A 41 -15.09 -2.56 -19.65
N SER A 42 -15.68 -2.65 -20.84
CA SER A 42 -15.92 -1.50 -21.73
C SER A 42 -16.72 -0.38 -21.06
N GLU A 43 -17.69 -0.75 -20.23
CA GLU A 43 -18.60 0.14 -19.52
C GLU A 43 -18.09 0.61 -18.14
N ALA A 44 -16.85 0.27 -17.76
CA ALA A 44 -16.31 0.66 -16.46
C ALA A 44 -16.06 2.18 -16.38
N GLN A 45 -16.50 2.80 -15.29
CA GLN A 45 -16.11 4.17 -14.96
C GLN A 45 -14.58 4.25 -14.75
N ALA A 46 -13.97 5.31 -15.28
CA ALA A 46 -12.53 5.54 -15.20
C ALA A 46 -11.68 4.36 -15.72
N ARG A 47 -12.07 3.80 -16.87
CA ARG A 47 -11.40 2.67 -17.53
C ARG A 47 -9.88 2.81 -17.60
N ASP A 48 -9.37 3.99 -17.98
CA ASP A 48 -7.92 4.23 -18.10
C ASP A 48 -7.19 4.06 -16.76
N VAL A 49 -7.81 4.47 -15.66
CA VAL A 49 -7.26 4.33 -14.30
C VAL A 49 -7.25 2.86 -13.90
N GLN A 50 -8.32 2.12 -14.19
CA GLN A 50 -8.41 0.70 -13.89
C GLN A 50 -7.44 -0.12 -14.74
N GLN A 51 -7.24 0.26 -16.01
CA GLN A 51 -6.31 -0.40 -16.91
C GLN A 51 -4.89 -0.18 -16.43
N ALA A 52 -4.52 1.06 -16.08
CA ALA A 52 -3.21 1.35 -15.52
C ALA A 52 -2.96 0.59 -14.20
N ARG A 53 -3.98 0.36 -13.38
CA ARG A 53 -3.87 -0.48 -12.17
C ARG A 53 -3.64 -1.96 -12.48
N LEU A 54 -4.24 -2.49 -13.55
CA LEU A 54 -4.00 -3.86 -14.04
C LEU A 54 -2.64 -4.02 -14.71
N ASP A 55 -2.15 -2.99 -15.38
CA ASP A 55 -0.87 -3.01 -16.07
C ASP A 55 0.32 -2.94 -15.09
N LEU A 56 0.11 -2.36 -13.90
CA LEU A 56 1.13 -2.26 -12.85
C LEU A 56 1.72 -3.63 -12.45
N PRO A 57 0.91 -4.64 -12.07
CA PRO A 57 1.43 -5.98 -11.80
C PRO A 57 2.26 -6.55 -12.94
N ILE A 58 1.80 -6.38 -14.18
CA ILE A 58 2.48 -6.90 -15.37
C ILE A 58 3.84 -6.22 -15.54
N TYR A 59 3.87 -4.89 -15.41
CA TYR A 59 5.09 -4.09 -15.56
C TYR A 59 6.16 -4.43 -14.52
N TYR A 60 5.76 -4.68 -13.27
CA TYR A 60 6.66 -4.99 -12.15
C TYR A 60 6.83 -6.49 -11.88
N ASN A 61 6.42 -7.37 -12.80
CA ASN A 61 6.48 -8.83 -12.64
C ASN A 61 5.82 -9.34 -11.35
N LEU A 62 4.74 -8.69 -10.91
CA LEU A 62 3.95 -9.12 -9.77
C LEU A 62 2.87 -10.11 -10.22
N THR A 63 2.75 -11.20 -9.48
CA THR A 63 1.71 -12.21 -9.68
C THR A 63 0.56 -11.96 -8.73
N GLN A 64 -0.66 -11.93 -9.26
CA GLN A 64 -1.86 -11.94 -8.44
C GLN A 64 -2.15 -13.35 -7.93
N VAL A 65 -2.34 -13.48 -6.62
CA VAL A 65 -2.46 -14.79 -5.93
C VAL A 65 -3.88 -15.14 -5.51
N HIS A 66 -4.79 -14.18 -5.55
CA HIS A 66 -6.20 -14.36 -5.21
C HIS A 66 -7.09 -13.94 -6.38
N ASP A 67 -7.89 -14.85 -6.89
CA ASP A 67 -8.73 -14.70 -8.09
C ASP A 67 -10.24 -14.80 -7.79
N THR A 68 -10.60 -14.90 -6.51
CA THR A 68 -11.99 -14.98 -6.06
C THR A 68 -12.54 -13.56 -5.83
N PRO A 69 -13.79 -13.27 -6.25
CA PRO A 69 -14.39 -11.96 -6.05
C PRO A 69 -14.54 -11.65 -4.56
N THR A 70 -14.23 -10.41 -4.20
CA THR A 70 -14.24 -9.96 -2.80
C THR A 70 -15.49 -9.17 -2.45
N ARG A 71 -16.15 -8.57 -3.46
CA ARG A 71 -17.44 -7.88 -3.28
C ARG A 71 -18.28 -7.90 -4.56
N GLU A 72 -19.53 -8.34 -4.45
CA GLU A 72 -20.55 -8.19 -5.52
C GLU A 72 -20.04 -8.61 -6.92
N ASN A 73 -19.37 -9.76 -7.02
CA ASN A 73 -18.73 -10.29 -8.24
C ASN A 73 -17.58 -9.45 -8.83
N SER A 74 -17.14 -8.42 -8.12
CA SER A 74 -15.96 -7.61 -8.45
C SER A 74 -14.76 -8.04 -7.63
N LEU A 75 -13.59 -7.92 -8.25
CA LEU A 75 -12.29 -8.13 -7.62
C LEU A 75 -11.78 -6.77 -7.16
N LEU A 76 -12.00 -6.43 -5.88
CA LEU A 76 -11.57 -5.13 -5.33
C LEU A 76 -10.21 -5.25 -4.66
N ASP A 77 -9.99 -6.34 -3.94
CA ASP A 77 -8.76 -6.57 -3.22
C ASP A 77 -7.81 -7.40 -4.06
N LEU A 78 -6.59 -6.89 -4.19
CA LEU A 78 -5.51 -7.58 -4.88
C LEU A 78 -4.46 -7.98 -3.86
N ILE A 79 -3.97 -9.20 -4.01
CA ILE A 79 -2.75 -9.66 -3.36
C ILE A 79 -1.76 -9.93 -4.47
N LEU A 80 -0.72 -9.11 -4.54
CA LEU A 80 0.32 -9.11 -5.55
C LEU A 80 1.64 -9.53 -4.90
N THR A 81 2.39 -10.41 -5.54
CA THR A 81 3.69 -10.87 -5.02
C THR A 81 4.72 -11.05 -6.12
N THR A 82 5.99 -10.77 -5.83
CA THR A 82 7.11 -11.15 -6.71
C THR A 82 7.41 -12.66 -6.67
N ASN A 83 6.92 -13.37 -5.64
CA ASN A 83 7.09 -14.81 -5.51
C ASN A 83 5.81 -15.49 -5.00
N ARG A 84 5.09 -16.13 -5.93
CA ARG A 84 3.83 -16.85 -5.63
C ARG A 84 3.99 -18.05 -4.70
N PHE A 85 5.17 -18.69 -4.69
CA PHE A 85 5.39 -19.92 -3.93
C PHE A 85 5.49 -19.68 -2.42
N LEU A 86 5.65 -18.43 -2.01
CA LEU A 86 5.64 -18.05 -0.60
C LEU A 86 4.24 -17.89 -0.03
N ILE A 87 3.18 -17.86 -0.84
CA ILE A 87 1.81 -17.80 -0.35
C ILE A 87 1.26 -19.23 -0.27
N LYS A 88 1.00 -19.72 0.96
CA LYS A 88 0.49 -21.09 1.20
C LYS A 88 -0.99 -21.21 0.90
N SER A 89 -1.76 -20.22 1.31
CA SER A 89 -3.21 -20.18 1.14
C SER A 89 -3.68 -18.75 0.98
N THR A 90 -4.76 -18.58 0.22
CA THR A 90 -5.58 -17.38 0.26
C THR A 90 -7.00 -17.79 0.61
N VAL A 91 -7.64 -17.06 1.51
CA VAL A 91 -9.00 -17.35 1.97
C VAL A 91 -9.81 -16.08 1.91
N ASN A 92 -10.96 -16.16 1.25
CA ASN A 92 -12.01 -15.15 1.36
C ASN A 92 -13.00 -15.61 2.43
N THR A 93 -13.25 -14.78 3.44
CA THR A 93 -14.17 -15.14 4.52
C THR A 93 -15.58 -14.71 4.13
N PRO A 94 -16.56 -15.64 3.98
CA PRO A 94 -17.91 -15.27 3.57
C PRO A 94 -18.52 -14.21 4.49
N GLY A 95 -19.05 -13.13 3.92
CA GLY A 95 -19.65 -12.01 4.66
C GLY A 95 -18.65 -10.94 5.13
N ILE A 96 -17.35 -11.14 4.95
CA ILE A 96 -16.30 -10.14 5.16
C ILE A 96 -15.67 -9.87 3.79
N THR A 97 -15.67 -8.62 3.34
CA THR A 97 -15.15 -8.21 2.03
C THR A 97 -13.61 -8.14 2.00
N ASP A 98 -12.92 -8.91 2.83
CA ASP A 98 -11.47 -8.87 2.97
C ASP A 98 -10.86 -10.23 2.59
N VAL A 99 -9.72 -10.17 1.89
CA VAL A 99 -8.91 -11.35 1.54
C VAL A 99 -7.81 -11.52 2.56
N LYS A 100 -7.65 -12.75 3.04
CA LYS A 100 -6.49 -13.15 3.85
C LYS A 100 -5.54 -13.96 2.98
N ALA A 101 -4.25 -13.66 3.08
CA ALA A 101 -3.18 -14.50 2.57
C ALA A 101 -2.30 -14.96 3.72
N ASP A 102 -1.90 -16.24 3.67
CA ASP A 102 -0.97 -16.84 4.62
C ASP A 102 0.40 -16.99 3.96
N PRO A 103 1.31 -16.02 4.14
CA PRO A 103 2.66 -16.13 3.64
C PRO A 103 3.50 -17.05 4.53
N ASP A 104 4.31 -17.92 3.92
CA ASP A 104 5.31 -18.74 4.59
C ASP A 104 6.53 -17.90 4.96
N THR A 105 6.35 -17.04 5.95
CA THR A 105 7.38 -16.09 6.37
C THR A 105 7.65 -16.24 7.85
N LYS A 106 8.93 -16.12 8.22
CA LYS A 106 9.33 -15.99 9.61
C LYS A 106 9.43 -14.50 9.92
N PRO A 107 8.75 -13.99 10.96
CA PRO A 107 8.85 -12.60 11.32
C PRO A 107 10.29 -12.26 11.71
N CYS A 108 10.86 -11.25 11.07
CA CYS A 108 12.12 -10.63 11.47
C CYS A 108 11.80 -9.25 12.04
N TYR A 109 12.12 -9.03 13.32
CA TYR A 109 11.85 -7.76 13.96
C TYR A 109 12.99 -6.78 13.72
N ILE A 110 12.78 -5.81 12.82
CA ILE A 110 13.68 -4.68 12.64
C ILE A 110 13.22 -3.58 13.60
N LYS A 111 14.03 -3.30 14.64
CA LYS A 111 13.76 -2.18 15.56
C LYS A 111 13.73 -0.88 14.77
N GLN A 112 12.58 -0.20 14.74
CA GLN A 112 12.51 1.16 14.20
C GLN A 112 13.45 2.07 14.99
N LYS A 113 14.26 2.86 14.28
CA LYS A 113 15.10 3.88 14.90
C LYS A 113 14.18 4.89 15.61
N PRO A 114 14.36 5.14 16.92
CA PRO A 114 13.56 6.14 17.62
C PRO A 114 13.63 7.49 16.91
N ARG A 115 12.48 8.09 16.62
CA ARG A 115 12.43 9.44 16.06
C ARG A 115 12.92 10.43 17.12
N ARG A 116 13.89 11.27 16.76
CA ARG A 116 14.27 12.42 17.59
C ARG A 116 13.24 13.52 17.40
N VAL A 117 12.45 13.79 18.43
CA VAL A 117 11.54 14.94 18.48
C VAL A 117 12.24 16.06 19.21
N PHE A 118 12.54 17.15 18.50
CA PHE A 118 13.07 18.36 19.13
C PHE A 118 11.91 19.14 19.75
N THR A 119 11.86 19.19 21.08
CA THR A 119 10.94 20.07 21.80
C THR A 119 11.56 21.45 21.92
N PHE A 120 11.04 22.43 21.19
CA PHE A 120 11.37 23.82 21.39
C PHE A 120 10.43 24.39 22.45
N SER A 121 10.96 24.77 23.62
CA SER A 121 10.19 25.58 24.57
C SER A 121 10.06 26.98 24.00
N ILE A 122 8.84 27.53 23.98
CA ILE A 122 8.61 28.94 23.70
C ILE A 122 9.47 29.76 24.67
N ALA A 123 10.15 30.79 24.15
CA ALA A 123 11.02 31.63 24.96
C ALA A 123 10.25 32.20 26.16
N ASN A 124 10.83 32.07 27.35
CA ASN A 124 10.28 32.64 28.58
C ASN A 124 10.64 34.13 28.61
N TRP A 125 9.76 34.96 28.06
CA TRP A 125 9.93 36.41 27.95
C TRP A 125 9.92 37.12 29.30
N ASP A 126 9.26 36.55 30.31
CA ASP A 126 9.17 37.12 31.67
C ASP A 126 10.56 37.25 32.32
N LYS A 127 11.47 36.31 32.04
CA LYS A 127 12.88 36.38 32.51
C LYS A 127 13.73 37.42 31.78
N LEU A 128 13.25 37.96 30.65
CA LEU A 128 13.96 38.95 29.85
C LEU A 128 13.72 40.37 30.37
N GLU A 129 12.50 40.68 30.83
CA GLU A 129 12.14 41.97 31.41
C GLU A 129 12.80 42.21 32.77
N ASP A 130 12.92 41.14 33.57
CA ASP A 130 13.51 41.15 34.90
C ASP A 130 15.03 41.48 34.91
N ARG A 131 15.68 41.43 33.74
CA ARG A 131 17.07 41.86 33.54
C ARG A 131 17.20 43.31 33.08
N ARG A 132 16.16 43.90 32.46
CA ARG A 132 16.17 45.31 32.04
C ARG A 132 15.99 46.27 33.22
N HIS A 133 15.23 45.88 34.24
CA HIS A 133 14.97 46.72 35.42
C HIS A 133 16.08 46.73 36.48
N ARG A 134 17.12 45.88 36.35
CA ARG A 134 18.24 45.81 37.30
C ARG A 134 19.50 46.59 36.88
N ASN A 135 19.48 47.25 35.72
CA ASN A 135 20.64 47.96 35.16
C ASN A 135 20.34 49.45 34.84
N ILE A 136 19.50 50.11 35.63
CA ILE A 136 19.40 51.58 35.68
C ILE A 136 19.68 52.02 37.12
#